data_AF-A0A2G6D4T8-F1
#
_entry.id   AF-A0A2G6D4T8-F1
#
_cell.length_a   1.000
_cell.length_b   1.000
_cell.length_c   1.000
_cell.angle_alpha   90.00
_cell.angle_beta   90.00
_cell.angle_gamma   90.00
#
_symmetry.space_group_name_H-M   'P 1'
#
loop_
_entity.id
_entity.type
_entity.pdbx_description
1 polymer ?
#
loop_
_entity_poly.entity_id
_entity_poly.type
_entity_poly.pdbx_seq_one_letter_code
_entity_poly.pdbx_strand_id
1 'polypeptide(L)'
;TISAIGTGGNINAAFQLAGGRSGAPVSREQIEKVYKELEPLDIKECCARYGLKPDRADVLSLGLDIYVKVMKWANCMEIHVPMVGLCDGIISMLYDKHHCVSQI
;
A
#
# COMPACT_ATOMS: atom_id res chain seq x y z
N THR A 1 2.79 6.54 20.32
CA THR A 1 3.01 6.83 18.89
C THR A 1 2.13 5.90 18.08
N ILE A 2 1.42 6.40 17.08
CA ILE A 2 0.54 5.58 16.23
C ILE A 2 1.34 5.20 14.97
N SER A 3 1.37 3.92 14.65
CA SER A 3 2.01 3.38 13.44
C SER A 3 0.95 2.86 12.47
N ALA A 4 1.06 3.21 11.19
CA ALA A 4 0.17 2.71 10.15
C ALA A 4 0.76 1.46 9.52
N ILE A 5 -0.11 0.49 9.21
CA ILE A 5 0.23 -0.69 8.41
C ILE A 5 -0.72 -0.70 7.23
N GLY A 6 -0.17 -0.68 6.02
CA GLY A 6 -0.93 -0.73 4.78
C GLY A 6 -0.62 -2.01 4.02
N THR A 7 -1.65 -2.78 3.67
CA THR A 7 -1.52 -3.96 2.82
C THR A 7 -2.42 -3.85 1.59
N GLY A 8 -1.98 -4.40 0.46
CA GLY A 8 -2.78 -4.49 -0.77
C GLY A 8 -2.11 -3.87 -1.99
N GLY A 9 -2.73 -4.01 -3.15
CA GLY A 9 -2.14 -3.62 -4.44
C GLY A 9 -1.82 -2.12 -4.55
N ASN A 10 -2.73 -1.26 -4.07
CA ASN A 10 -2.59 0.19 -4.21
C ASN A 10 -1.43 0.73 -3.36
N ILE A 11 -1.35 0.33 -2.09
CA ILE A 11 -0.24 0.75 -1.22
C ILE A 11 1.09 0.14 -1.65
N ASN A 12 1.11 -1.09 -2.18
CA ASN A 12 2.33 -1.69 -2.72
C ASN A 12 2.86 -0.87 -3.92
N ALA A 13 1.97 -0.43 -4.81
CA ALA A 13 2.34 0.46 -5.92
C ALA A 13 2.82 1.83 -5.40
N ALA A 14 2.08 2.45 -4.47
CA ALA A 14 2.46 3.72 -3.85
C ALA A 14 3.84 3.64 -3.17
N PHE A 15 4.11 2.55 -2.46
CA PHE A 15 5.36 2.29 -1.76
C PHE A 15 6.54 2.18 -2.73
N GLN A 16 6.36 1.47 -3.85
CA GLN A 16 7.38 1.39 -4.90
C GLN A 16 7.65 2.76 -5.53
N LEU A 17 6.59 3.51 -5.84
CA LEU A 17 6.69 4.87 -6.41
C LEU A 17 7.33 5.86 -5.43
N ALA A 18 7.09 5.70 -4.14
CA ALA A 18 7.67 6.53 -3.08
C ALA A 18 9.16 6.22 -2.80
N GLY A 19 9.74 5.23 -3.48
CA GLY A 19 11.11 4.77 -3.25
C GLY A 19 11.29 3.97 -1.97
N GLY A 20 10.22 3.32 -1.50
CA GLY A 20 10.23 2.46 -0.32
C GLY A 20 11.23 1.31 -0.45
N ARG A 21 11.94 1.00 0.64
CA ARG A 21 12.87 -0.13 0.72
C ARG A 21 12.26 -1.23 1.55
N SER A 22 12.46 -2.49 1.16
CA SER A 22 11.92 -3.63 1.91
C SER A 22 12.31 -3.55 3.39
N GLY A 23 11.32 -3.69 4.28
CA GLY A 23 11.49 -3.60 5.73
C GLY A 23 11.57 -2.18 6.31
N ALA A 24 11.66 -1.14 5.47
CA ALA A 24 11.65 0.26 5.92
C ALA A 24 10.25 0.87 5.77
N PRO A 25 9.81 1.71 6.74
CA PRO A 25 8.59 2.49 6.58
C PRO A 25 8.77 3.58 5.51
N VAL A 26 7.64 4.07 5.00
CA VAL A 26 7.58 5.25 4.14
C VAL A 26 6.86 6.35 4.90
N SER A 27 7.37 7.58 4.81
CA SER A 27 6.75 8.73 5.46
C SER A 27 5.46 9.15 4.76
N ARG A 28 4.55 9.76 5.52
CA ARG A 28 3.32 10.38 4.99
C ARG A 28 3.62 11.39 3.89
N GLU A 29 4.69 12.16 4.04
CA GLU A 29 5.13 13.17 3.07
C GLU A 29 5.55 12.55 1.73
N GLN A 30 6.22 11.40 1.76
CA GLN A 30 6.54 10.66 0.54
C GLN A 30 5.28 10.14 -0.17
N ILE A 31 4.32 9.59 0.57
CA ILE A 31 3.04 9.14 0.00
C ILE A 31 2.25 10.33 -0.57
N GLU A 32 2.21 11.46 0.15
CA GLU A 32 1.54 12.68 -0.30
C GLU A 32 2.21 13.28 -1.54
N LYS A 33 3.54 13.16 -1.67
CA LYS A 33 4.27 13.55 -2.88
C LYS A 33 3.83 12.71 -4.08
N VAL A 34 3.80 11.38 -3.93
CA VAL A 34 3.35 10.48 -5.01
C VAL A 34 1.90 10.79 -5.40
N TYR A 35 1.03 11.06 -4.42
CA TYR A 35 -0.37 11.45 -4.67
C TYR A 35 -0.45 12.71 -5.53
N LYS A 36 0.28 13.78 -5.15
CA LYS A 36 0.30 15.05 -5.88
C LYS A 36 0.91 14.95 -7.28
N GLU A 37 1.80 13.99 -7.50
CA GLU A 37 2.36 13.71 -8.83
C GLU A 37 1.37 12.94 -9.72
N LEU A 38 0.44 12.17 -9.14
CA LEU A 38 -0.55 11.37 -9.87
C LEU A 38 -1.86 12.12 -10.10
N GLU A 39 -2.30 12.95 -9.15
CA GLU A 39 -3.57 13.67 -9.19
C GLU A 39 -3.82 14.47 -10.49
N PRO A 40 -2.84 15.23 -11.05
CA PRO A 40 -3.09 16.03 -12.24
C PRO A 40 -2.90 15.26 -13.56
N LEU A 41 -2.41 14.02 -13.53
CA LEU A 41 -2.09 13.26 -14.75
C LEU A 41 -3.34 12.63 -15.35
N ASP A 42 -3.47 12.70 -16.68
CA ASP A 42 -4.46 11.88 -17.38
C ASP A 42 -4.03 10.41 -17.37
N ILE A 43 -5.00 9.49 -17.52
CA ILE A 43 -4.77 8.03 -17.45
C ILE A 43 -3.63 7.61 -18.39
N LYS A 44 -3.59 8.18 -19.61
CA LYS A 44 -2.55 7.89 -20.60
C LYS A 44 -1.16 8.31 -20.14
N GLU A 45 -1.04 9.49 -19.55
CA GLU A 45 0.23 10.03 -19.05
C GLU A 45 0.71 9.25 -17.83
N CYS A 46 -0.21 8.89 -16.93
CA CYS A 46 0.07 8.07 -15.76
C CYS A 46 0.58 6.68 -16.15
N CYS A 47 -0.08 6.02 -17.12
CA CYS A 47 0.37 4.75 -17.67
C CYS A 47 1.75 4.85 -18.31
N ALA A 48 2.00 5.90 -19.11
CA ALA A 48 3.28 6.11 -19.78
C ALA A 48 4.42 6.39 -18.79
N ARG A 49 4.16 7.18 -17.75
CA ARG A 49 5.16 7.61 -16.77
C ARG A 49 5.51 6.54 -15.74
N TYR A 50 4.53 5.74 -15.33
CA TYR A 50 4.69 4.78 -14.23
C TYR A 50 4.53 3.32 -14.63
N GLY A 51 4.31 3.03 -15.92
CA GLY A 51 4.11 1.67 -16.42
C GLY A 51 2.88 0.98 -15.84
N LEU A 52 1.93 1.76 -15.33
CA LEU A 52 0.69 1.25 -14.76
C LEU A 52 -0.25 0.80 -15.89
N LYS A 53 -1.07 -0.20 -15.60
CA LYS A 53 -2.18 -0.55 -16.48
C LYS A 53 -3.28 0.53 -16.36
N PRO A 54 -4.08 0.77 -17.42
CA PRO A 54 -5.13 1.80 -17.40
C PRO A 54 -6.13 1.66 -16.26
N ASP A 55 -6.53 0.43 -15.94
CA ASP A 55 -7.42 0.02 -14.84
C ASP A 55 -6.81 0.14 -13.44
N ARG A 56 -5.51 0.45 -13.36
CA ARG A 56 -4.82 0.74 -12.10
C ARG A 56 -4.51 2.21 -11.96
N ALA A 57 -4.20 2.88 -13.07
CA ALA A 57 -3.91 4.31 -13.09
C ALA A 57 -5.13 5.15 -12.66
N ASP A 58 -6.33 4.74 -13.05
CA ASP A 58 -7.60 5.37 -12.69
C ASP A 58 -7.93 5.28 -11.18
N VAL A 59 -7.64 4.14 -10.55
CA VAL A 59 -7.97 3.87 -9.14
C VAL A 59 -6.85 4.19 -8.16
N LEU A 60 -5.59 4.28 -8.61
CA LEU A 60 -4.45 4.49 -7.71
C LEU A 60 -4.56 5.84 -6.99
N SER A 61 -4.86 6.92 -7.71
CA SER A 61 -5.02 8.26 -7.11
C SER A 61 -6.07 8.27 -6.00
N LEU A 62 -7.22 7.61 -6.22
CA LEU A 62 -8.28 7.45 -5.22
C LEU A 62 -7.80 6.67 -3.99
N GLY A 63 -7.02 5.61 -4.19
CA GLY A 63 -6.45 4.83 -3.10
C GLY A 63 -5.48 5.64 -2.24
N LEU A 64 -4.60 6.43 -2.87
CA LEU A 64 -3.63 7.28 -2.17
C LEU A 64 -4.29 8.38 -1.34
N ASP A 65 -5.36 8.99 -1.85
CA ASP A 65 -6.14 9.99 -1.11
C ASP A 65 -6.67 9.43 0.22
N ILE A 66 -7.18 8.19 0.22
CA ILE A 66 -7.62 7.50 1.43
C ILE A 66 -6.47 7.33 2.42
N TYR A 67 -5.30 6.85 1.97
CA TYR A 67 -4.14 6.67 2.84
C TYR A 67 -3.68 7.99 3.47
N VAL A 68 -3.57 9.05 2.67
CA VAL A 68 -3.16 10.38 3.16
C VAL A 68 -4.15 10.91 4.19
N LYS A 69 -5.46 10.80 3.94
CA LYS A 69 -6.51 11.24 4.88
C LYS A 69 -6.49 10.46 6.18
N VAL A 70 -6.43 9.13 6.12
CA VAL A 70 -6.38 8.27 7.31
C VAL A 70 -5.12 8.54 8.14
N MET A 71 -3.95 8.66 7.50
CA MET A 71 -2.70 9.01 8.19
C MET A 71 -2.76 10.40 8.83
N LYS A 72 -3.40 11.38 8.18
CA LYS A 72 -3.63 12.72 8.76
C LYS A 72 -4.54 12.64 9.99
N TRP A 73 -5.68 11.95 9.90
CA TRP A 73 -6.62 11.81 11.02
C TRP A 73 -6.04 11.06 12.20
N ALA A 74 -5.25 10.01 11.94
CA ALA A 74 -4.59 9.22 12.97
C ALA A 74 -3.28 9.84 13.49
N ASN A 75 -2.88 11.02 12.99
CA ASN A 75 -1.59 11.66 13.26
C ASN A 75 -0.40 10.69 13.10
N CYS A 76 -0.45 9.88 12.04
CA CYS A 76 0.56 8.89 11.73
C CYS A 76 1.55 9.46 10.71
N MET A 77 2.84 9.45 11.05
CA MET A 77 3.90 10.01 10.20
C MET A 77 4.49 8.99 9.24
N GLU A 78 4.32 7.70 9.50
CA GLU A 78 4.98 6.61 8.78
C GLU A 78 4.04 5.43 8.58
N ILE A 79 4.12 4.80 7.41
CA ILE A 79 3.37 3.59 7.07
C ILE A 79 4.33 2.44 6.75
N HIS A 80 4.09 1.30 7.38
CA HIS A 80 4.75 0.04 7.06
C HIS A 80 3.94 -0.71 6.01
N VAL A 81 4.62 -1.22 4.99
CA VAL A 81 3.99 -1.94 3.87
C VAL A 81 4.59 -3.33 3.79
N PRO A 82 4.08 -4.30 4.57
CA PRO A 82 4.50 -5.68 4.42
C PRO A 82 3.93 -6.21 3.10
N MET A 83 4.78 -6.81 2.28
CA MET A 83 4.41 -7.35 0.96
C MET A 83 3.63 -8.67 1.10
N VAL A 84 2.58 -8.66 1.92
CA VAL A 84 1.67 -9.77 2.22
C VAL A 84 0.24 -9.31 1.98
N GLY A 85 -0.63 -10.24 1.60
CA GLY A 85 -2.02 -9.97 1.27
C GLY A 85 -3.00 -10.92 1.94
N LEU A 86 -4.28 -10.75 1.58
CA LEU A 86 -5.37 -11.56 2.11
C LEU A 86 -5.19 -13.06 1.81
N CYS A 87 -4.72 -13.39 0.60
CA CYS A 87 -4.48 -14.78 0.20
C CYS A 87 -3.46 -15.46 1.13
N ASP A 88 -2.36 -14.77 1.46
CA ASP A 88 -1.34 -15.28 2.38
C ASP A 88 -1.93 -15.56 3.77
N GLY A 89 -2.78 -14.64 4.26
CA GLY A 89 -3.49 -14.81 5.53
C GLY A 89 -4.45 -16.01 5.53
N ILE A 90 -5.19 -16.21 4.44
CA ILE A 90 -6.10 -17.36 4.30
C ILE A 90 -5.31 -18.67 4.25
N ILE A 91 -4.22 -18.72 3.48
CA ILE A 91 -3.36 -19.91 3.38
C ILE A 91 -2.76 -20.23 4.74
N SER A 92 -2.19 -19.25 5.44
CA SER A 92 -1.63 -19.43 6.78
C SER A 92 -2.69 -19.93 7.76
N MET A 93 -3.87 -19.33 7.77
CA MET A 93 -4.97 -19.74 8.64
C MET A 93 -5.42 -21.19 8.38
N LEU A 94 -5.53 -21.59 7.10
CA LEU A 94 -5.88 -22.96 6.74
C LEU A 94 -4.76 -23.94 7.11
N TYR A 95 -3.51 -23.56 6.89
CA TYR A 95 -2.35 -24.35 7.28
C TYR A 95 -2.36 -24.59 8.78
N ASP A 96 -2.49 -23.55 9.60
CA ASP A 96 -2.55 -23.65 11.05
C ASP A 96 -3.72 -24.53 11.52
N LYS A 97 -4.90 -24.38 10.88
CA LYS A 97 -6.09 -25.17 11.23
C LYS A 97 -5.94 -26.67 10.94
N HIS A 98 -5.20 -27.05 9.90
CA HIS A 98 -5.09 -28.43 9.44
C HIS A 98 -3.78 -29.13 9.85
N HIS A 99 -2.75 -28.36 10.21
CA HIS A 99 -1.46 -28.90 10.65
C HIS A 99 -1.18 -28.70 12.15
N CYS A 100 -2.00 -27.91 12.87
CA CYS A 100 -1.99 -27.89 14.33
C CYS A 100 -2.85 -29.04 14.88
N VAL A 101 -2.40 -30.27 14.65
CA VAL A 101 -2.72 -31.44 15.48
C VAL A 101 -1.45 -31.77 16.24
N SER A 102 -1.50 -31.66 17.58
CA SER A 102 -0.47 -32.02 18.57
C SER A 102 0.53 -30.92 18.99
N GLN A 103 0.11 -30.02 19.87
CA GLN A 103 0.94 -29.58 21.02
C GLN A 103 0.03 -29.19 22.21
N ILE A 104 -0.69 -30.17 22.78
CA ILE A 104 -0.97 -30.30 24.22
C ILE A 104 -1.05 -31.80 24.53
#